data_AF-A0A3P7JFW8-F1
#
_entry.id   AF-A0A3P7JFW8-F1
#
_cell.length_a   1.000
_cell.length_b   1.000
_cell.length_c   1.000
_cell.angle_alpha   90.00
_cell.angle_beta   90.00
_cell.angle_gamma   90.00
#
_symmetry.space_group_name_H-M   'P 1'
#
loop_
_entity.id
_entity.type
_entity.pdbx_description
1 polymer ?
#
loop_
_entity_poly.entity_id
_entity_poly.type
_entity_poly.pdbx_seq_one_letter_code
_entity_poly.pdbx_strand_id
1 'polypeptide(L)' 'MRTRQPFSLRREPHMEESDLRYLQVQRAAVADPARASEWAGKKLCWVPHEKDGFVAGSIK' A
#
# COMPACT_ATOMS: atom_id res chain seq x y z
N MET A 1 8.99 -51.92 5.80
CA MET A 1 8.36 -50.92 6.69
C MET A 1 8.68 -49.53 6.16
N ARG A 2 7.72 -48.83 5.53
CA ARG A 2 7.94 -47.46 5.02
C ARG A 2 7.78 -46.48 6.17
N THR A 3 8.86 -45.78 6.50
CA THR A 3 8.87 -44.67 7.46
C THR A 3 7.93 -43.56 6.97
N ARG A 4 6.94 -43.21 7.80
CA ARG A 4 6.06 -42.07 7.56
C ARG A 4 6.87 -40.80 7.75
N GLN A 5 7.07 -40.04 6.68
CA GLN A 5 7.61 -38.69 6.72
C GLN A 5 6.76 -37.84 7.70
N PRO A 6 7.37 -37.05 8.61
CA PRO A 6 6.61 -36.15 9.48
C PRO A 6 5.96 -35.03 8.65
N PHE A 7 4.71 -34.72 8.97
CA PHE A 7 3.85 -33.73 8.29
C PHE A 7 4.38 -32.28 8.36
N SER A 8 5.45 -32.01 9.10
CA SER A 8 5.84 -30.66 9.53
C SER A 8 6.84 -29.94 8.62
N LEU A 9 6.89 -30.24 7.32
CA LEU A 9 7.66 -29.45 6.36
C LEU A 9 6.89 -29.21 5.07
N ARG A 10 5.61 -28.86 5.17
CA ARG A 10 5.00 -28.02 4.15
C ARG A 10 5.63 -26.63 4.35
N ARG A 11 6.77 -26.40 3.70
CA ARG A 11 7.31 -25.05 3.53
C ARG A 11 6.19 -24.31 2.80
N GLU A 12 5.38 -23.53 3.54
CA GLU A 12 4.52 -22.55 2.91
C GLU A 12 5.44 -21.80 1.94
N PRO A 13 5.09 -21.70 0.64
CA PRO A 13 5.90 -20.91 -0.25
C PRO A 13 5.99 -19.54 0.42
N HIS A 14 7.21 -19.15 0.80
CA HIS A 14 7.50 -17.78 1.15
C HIS A 14 7.20 -17.00 -0.11
N MET A 15 5.94 -16.57 -0.28
CA MET A 15 5.57 -15.65 -1.33
C MET A 15 6.43 -14.44 -1.07
N GLU A 16 7.35 -14.20 -1.99
CA GLU A 16 8.23 -13.04 -1.90
C GLU A 16 7.35 -11.80 -1.79
N GLU A 17 7.77 -10.81 -1.01
CA GLU A 17 7.00 -9.58 -0.79
C GLU A 17 6.61 -8.89 -2.12
N SER A 18 7.42 -9.12 -3.17
CA SER A 18 7.15 -8.71 -4.55
C SER A 18 5.92 -9.37 -5.18
N ASP A 19 5.62 -10.63 -4.86
CA ASP A 19 4.47 -11.35 -5.42
C ASP A 19 3.15 -10.80 -4.87
N LEU A 20 3.19 -10.23 -3.66
CA LEU A 20 2.03 -9.65 -3.00
C LEU A 20 1.91 -8.13 -3.20
N ARG A 21 2.83 -7.48 -3.93
CA ARG A 21 2.85 -6.02 -4.13
C ARG A 21 1.58 -5.42 -4.72
N TYR A 22 0.81 -6.22 -5.47
CA TYR A 22 -0.44 -5.80 -6.10
C TYR A 22 -1.67 -6.08 -5.24
N LEU A 23 -1.53 -6.90 -4.19
CA LEU A 23 -2.60 -7.33 -3.28
C LEU A 23 -2.45 -6.72 -1.89
N GLN A 24 -1.25 -6.26 -1.53
CA GLN A 24 -0.95 -5.66 -0.24
C GLN A 24 -0.79 -4.14 -0.33
N VAL A 25 -1.37 -3.46 0.64
CA VAL A 25 -1.18 -2.02 0.83
C VAL A 25 0.18 -1.78 1.49
N GLN A 26 1.04 -1.03 0.81
CA GLN A 26 2.33 -0.60 1.34
C GLN A 26 2.14 0.49 2.41
N ARG A 27 2.03 0.07 3.67
CA ARG A 27 1.70 0.95 4.80
C ARG A 27 2.81 1.91 5.21
N ALA A 28 4.07 1.55 4.97
CA ALA A 28 5.23 2.36 5.36
C ALA A 28 5.24 3.75 4.68
N ALA A 29 4.72 3.87 3.46
CA ALA A 29 4.65 5.13 2.71
C ALA A 29 3.65 6.15 3.30
N VAL A 30 2.74 5.71 4.18
CA VAL A 30 1.69 6.54 4.81
C VAL A 30 2.15 7.14 6.14
N ALA A 31 3.20 6.58 6.76
CA ALA A 31 3.64 6.96 8.10
C ALA A 31 4.67 8.10 8.15
N ASP A 32 4.87 8.84 7.04
CA ASP A 32 5.78 9.97 7.01
C ASP A 32 5.16 11.19 7.73
N PRO A 33 5.73 11.65 8.87
CA PRO A 33 5.20 12.78 9.63
C PRO A 33 5.23 14.11 8.86
N ALA A 34 6.09 14.27 7.84
CA ALA A 34 6.10 15.46 6.99
C ALA A 34 4.85 15.50 6.08
N ARG A 35 4.46 14.35 5.50
CA ARG A 35 3.20 14.24 4.74
C ARG A 35 1.98 14.39 5.64
N ALA A 36 2.05 13.86 6.85
CA ALA A 36 1.04 14.08 7.88
C ALA A 36 1.10 15.48 8.52
N SER A 37 1.95 16.41 8.08
CA SER A 37 1.85 17.83 8.45
C SER A 37 1.16 18.63 7.34
N GLU A 38 1.40 18.24 6.09
CA GLU A 38 0.88 18.92 4.91
C GLU A 38 -0.65 18.97 4.83
N TRP A 39 -1.35 17.91 5.26
CA TRP A 39 -2.83 17.84 5.26
C TRP A 39 -3.48 18.85 6.21
N ALA A 40 -2.82 19.19 7.32
CA ALA A 40 -3.42 20.02 8.36
C ALA A 40 -3.36 21.52 8.03
N GLY A 41 -2.34 21.94 7.27
CA GLY A 41 -2.12 23.35 6.91
C GLY A 41 -2.73 23.78 5.57
N LYS A 42 -3.04 22.83 4.68
CA LYS A 42 -3.53 23.11 3.32
C LYS A 42 -5.02 22.79 3.21
N LYS A 43 -5.82 23.75 2.74
CA LYS A 43 -7.21 23.52 2.34
C LYS A 43 -7.24 22.75 1.01
N LEU A 44 -6.93 21.45 1.05
CA LEU A 44 -6.84 20.60 -0.14
C LEU A 44 -8.26 20.30 -0.67
N CYS A 45 -8.43 20.37 -1.99
CA CYS A 45 -9.70 20.09 -2.66
C CYS A 45 -9.50 19.37 -4.00
N TRP A 46 -10.57 18.76 -4.52
CA TRP A 46 -10.61 18.18 -5.85
C TRP A 46 -11.20 19.18 -6.84
N VAL A 47 -10.45 19.49 -7.89
CA VAL A 47 -10.86 20.43 -8.94
C VAL A 47 -11.20 19.65 -10.21
N PRO A 48 -12.38 19.86 -10.82
CA PRO A 48 -12.72 19.22 -12.09
C PRO A 48 -11.68 19.50 -13.17
N HIS A 49 -11.29 18.49 -13.93
CA HIS A 49 -10.34 18.56 -15.04
C HIS A 49 -10.86 17.79 -16.25
N GLU A 50 -10.73 18.38 -17.44
CA GLU A 50 -11.36 17.86 -18.67
C GLU A 50 -10.82 16.49 -19.10
N LYS A 51 -9.55 16.20 -18.83
CA LYS A 51 -8.91 14.94 -19.24
C LYS A 51 -8.77 13.91 -18.13
N ASP A 52 -8.52 14.39 -16.91
CA ASP A 52 -8.20 13.54 -15.75
C ASP A 52 -9.38 13.37 -14.79
N GLY A 53 -10.54 13.98 -15.11
CA GLY A 53 -11.73 14.00 -14.27
C GLY A 53 -11.58 14.98 -13.10
N PHE A 54 -10.66 14.70 -12.17
CA PHE A 54 -10.36 15.57 -11.03
C PHE A 54 -8.87 15.60 -10.72
N VAL A 55 -8.37 16.78 -10.35
CA VAL A 55 -6.98 16.98 -9.94
C VAL A 55 -6.92 17.55 -8.51
N ALA A 56 -5.83 17.26 -7.81
CA ALA A 56 -5.60 17.81 -6.48
C ALA A 56 -5.25 19.31 -6.55
N GLY A 57 -5.93 20.12 -5.76
CA GLY A 57 -5.69 21.55 -5.65
C GLY A 57 -5.73 22.05 -4.20
N SER A 58 -5.53 23.35 -4.01
CA SER A 58 -5.67 24.00 -2.69
C SER A 58 -6.35 25.35 -2.80
N ILE A 59 -7.24 25.64 -1.84
CA ILE A 59 -7.91 26.93 -1.71
C ILE A 59 -6.92 27.95 -1.15
N LYS A 60 -6.70 29.05 -1.90
CA LYS A 60 -5.89 30.19 -1.47
C LYS A 60 -6.65 31.11 -0.52
#